data_AF-A0A954ALD2-F1
#
_entry.id   AF-A0A954ALD2-F1
#
_cell.length_a   1.000
_cell.length_b   1.000
_cell.length_c   1.000
_cell.angle_alpha   90.00
_cell.angle_beta   90.00
_cell.angle_gamma   90.00
#
_symmetry.space_group_name_H-M   'P 1'
#
loop_
_entity.id
_entity.type
_entity.pdbx_description
1 polymer ?
#
loop_
_entity_poly.entity_id
_entity_poly.type
_entity_poly.pdbx_seq_one_letter_code
_entity_poly.pdbx_strand_id
1 'polypeptide(L)'
;MASLIHNVFATITVSALTVATACVTSSPIHAQKQATTVFSLAKRTPLVLHVRVTDRRESGEALRITFTMLEALRGNPTVALELEELGAHHCGAACHGLEVGSRMILFATERDGQLRVRGGSRGLLHESDERMALMRTLVAEPEPAAMIRLVTGALNSKDSRIAEDAALALATLPGLERMKDDDRARLELAVETELRASSSRLFGLLTASTRVSPTFAAKTAWSLWLEPRRAPWHSVAKCVLVEDVPAQVTTESVDFASLDVEGRRRTAMLFQGIRSDTHGGALLRRLASDVDPRVRAEAVAALLLRGTDPGVVASDTRRAADVIVLREQGSRYGAIRPKTRR
;
A
#
# COMPACT_ATOMS: atom_id res chain seq x y z
N MET A 1 -39.90 -58.90 -22.49
CA MET A 1 -38.48 -58.55 -22.67
C MET A 1 -38.26 -57.16 -22.10
N ALA A 2 -37.94 -57.08 -20.81
CA ALA A 2 -37.59 -55.86 -20.11
C ALA A 2 -36.06 -55.80 -19.98
N SER A 3 -35.44 -54.72 -20.46
CA SER A 3 -33.98 -54.52 -20.38
C SER A 3 -33.67 -53.47 -19.31
N LEU A 4 -32.97 -53.92 -18.27
CA LEU A 4 -32.47 -53.15 -17.15
C LEU A 4 -31.35 -52.18 -17.58
N ILE A 5 -31.53 -50.89 -17.33
CA ILE A 5 -30.45 -49.90 -17.36
C ILE A 5 -29.83 -49.84 -15.96
N HIS A 6 -28.66 -50.45 -15.79
CA HIS A 6 -27.81 -50.27 -14.62
C HIS A 6 -27.02 -48.95 -14.75
N ASN A 7 -27.38 -47.96 -13.93
CA ASN A 7 -26.57 -46.76 -13.70
C ASN A 7 -25.45 -47.09 -12.70
N VAL A 8 -24.21 -47.18 -13.18
CA VAL A 8 -23.01 -47.26 -12.33
C VAL A 8 -22.50 -45.82 -12.11
N PHE A 9 -22.87 -45.24 -10.96
CA PHE A 9 -22.20 -44.03 -10.45
C PHE A 9 -20.86 -44.43 -9.83
N ALA A 10 -19.77 -44.19 -10.56
CA ALA A 10 -18.42 -44.27 -10.01
C ALA A 10 -18.09 -42.97 -9.26
N THR A 11 -18.16 -43.03 -7.93
CA THR A 11 -17.65 -42.02 -7.01
C THR A 11 -16.12 -41.99 -7.11
N ILE A 12 -15.56 -40.99 -7.79
CA ILE A 12 -14.11 -40.72 -7.75
C ILE A 12 -13.86 -39.74 -6.61
N THR A 13 -13.35 -40.28 -5.51
CA THR A 13 -12.71 -39.53 -4.42
C THR A 13 -11.40 -38.93 -4.94
N VAL A 14 -11.38 -37.62 -5.22
CA VAL A 14 -10.14 -36.88 -5.43
C VAL A 14 -9.77 -36.24 -4.09
N SER A 15 -8.71 -36.76 -3.48
CA SER A 15 -8.09 -36.23 -2.28
C SER A 15 -7.65 -34.79 -2.51
N ALA A 16 -8.34 -33.85 -1.87
CA ALA A 16 -7.92 -32.46 -1.77
C ALA A 16 -6.81 -32.36 -0.73
N LEU A 17 -5.55 -32.31 -1.18
CA LEU A 17 -4.46 -31.86 -0.32
C LEU A 17 -4.47 -30.33 -0.32
N THR A 18 -5.23 -29.79 0.63
CA THR A 18 -5.36 -28.36 0.93
C THR A 18 -4.01 -27.84 1.42
N VAL A 19 -3.21 -27.24 0.54
CA VAL A 19 -2.16 -26.32 0.98
C VAL A 19 -2.89 -25.04 1.40
N ALA A 20 -3.31 -25.00 2.66
CA ALA A 20 -3.77 -23.79 3.32
C ALA A 20 -2.56 -22.87 3.52
N THR A 21 -2.16 -22.16 2.47
CA THR A 21 -1.28 -21.01 2.61
C THR A 21 -2.07 -19.95 3.36
N ALA A 22 -1.75 -19.78 4.63
CA ALA A 22 -2.31 -18.77 5.51
C ALA A 22 -2.30 -17.40 4.80
N CYS A 23 -3.48 -16.93 4.38
CA CYS A 23 -3.69 -15.59 3.89
C CYS A 23 -3.68 -14.63 5.08
N VAL A 24 -2.50 -14.36 5.63
CA VAL A 24 -2.25 -13.18 6.45
C VAL A 24 -1.39 -12.25 5.60
N THR A 25 -1.95 -11.52 4.64
CA THR A 25 -1.27 -10.39 3.96
C THR A 25 -2.22 -9.71 2.94
N SER A 26 -3.25 -9.03 3.42
CA SER A 26 -3.89 -7.97 2.63
C SER A 26 -4.21 -6.70 3.44
N SER A 27 -4.20 -6.77 4.77
CA SER A 27 -4.42 -5.60 5.64
C SER A 27 -3.23 -4.66 5.90
N PRO A 28 -1.93 -4.98 5.70
CA PRO A 28 -0.86 -4.03 6.08
C PRO A 28 -0.79 -2.81 5.17
N ILE A 29 -1.20 -2.94 3.90
CA ILE A 29 -1.07 -1.87 2.89
C ILE A 29 -2.08 -0.74 3.15
N HIS A 30 -3.35 -1.07 3.43
CA HIS A 30 -4.34 -0.05 3.80
C HIS A 30 -4.06 0.59 5.16
N ALA A 31 -3.52 -0.18 6.13
CA ALA A 31 -3.08 0.38 7.41
C ALA A 31 -1.91 1.37 7.24
N GLN A 32 -1.00 1.11 6.28
CA GLN A 32 0.06 2.05 5.91
C GLN A 32 -0.48 3.31 5.22
N LYS A 33 -1.54 3.22 4.40
CA LYS A 33 -2.20 4.40 3.78
C LYS A 33 -2.77 5.38 4.84
N GLN A 34 -3.02 4.93 6.08
CA GLN A 34 -3.50 5.76 7.19
C GLN A 34 -2.44 6.04 8.27
N ALA A 35 -1.16 5.71 8.02
CA ALA A 35 -0.11 5.90 9.00
C ALA A 35 0.03 7.39 9.35
N THR A 36 -0.12 7.71 10.63
CA THR A 36 0.18 9.03 11.18
C THR A 36 1.67 9.34 10.94
N THR A 37 1.97 10.34 10.11
CA THR A 37 3.35 10.79 9.83
C THR A 37 3.67 12.04 10.66
N VAL A 38 4.96 12.32 10.88
CA VAL A 38 5.43 13.57 11.48
C VAL A 38 4.86 14.78 10.75
N PHE A 39 4.79 14.75 9.41
CA PHE A 39 4.19 15.83 8.60
C PHE A 39 2.69 16.02 8.91
N SER A 40 1.93 14.92 9.00
CA SER A 40 0.50 14.98 9.34
C SER A 40 0.27 15.48 10.78
N LEU A 41 1.13 15.10 11.72
CA LEU A 41 1.11 15.56 13.10
C LEU A 41 1.46 17.03 13.20
N ALA A 42 2.59 17.44 12.62
CA ALA A 42 3.02 18.83 12.58
C ALA A 42 1.96 19.73 11.95
N LYS A 43 1.18 19.26 10.96
CA LYS A 43 0.10 20.06 10.36
C LYS A 43 -1.15 20.16 11.24
N ARG A 44 -1.58 19.07 11.87
CA ARG A 44 -2.91 18.98 12.53
C ARG A 44 -2.88 19.23 14.03
N THR A 45 -1.71 19.30 14.63
CA THR A 45 -1.56 19.38 16.08
C THR A 45 -1.50 20.86 16.51
N PRO A 46 -2.33 21.27 17.48
CA PRO A 46 -2.34 22.65 17.98
C PRO A 46 -1.09 22.98 18.79
N LEU A 47 -0.57 22.02 19.58
CA LEU A 47 0.65 22.18 20.36
C LEU A 47 1.78 21.32 19.77
N VAL A 48 2.86 21.99 19.36
CA VAL A 48 4.12 21.31 18.98
C VAL A 48 5.20 21.89 19.86
N LEU A 49 5.70 21.10 20.79
CA LEU A 49 6.56 21.56 21.88
C LEU A 49 7.90 20.82 21.84
N HIS A 50 9.00 21.53 22.03
CA HIS A 50 10.28 20.94 22.38
C HIS A 50 10.38 20.91 23.89
N VAL A 51 10.52 19.70 24.44
CA VAL A 51 10.41 19.47 25.88
C VAL A 51 11.54 18.58 26.37
N ARG A 52 11.82 18.66 27.67
CA ARG A 52 12.68 17.72 28.39
C ARG A 52 11.86 16.96 29.42
N VAL A 53 12.02 15.65 29.49
CA VAL A 53 11.43 14.83 30.56
C VAL A 53 12.13 15.19 31.87
N THR A 54 11.37 15.61 32.87
CA THR A 54 11.92 15.99 34.19
C THR A 54 11.50 15.05 35.30
N ASP A 55 10.38 14.36 35.14
CA ASP A 55 9.93 13.35 36.09
C ASP A 55 9.25 12.20 35.37
N ARG A 56 9.41 10.99 35.92
CA ARG A 56 8.76 9.77 35.47
C ARG A 56 8.32 9.01 36.71
N ARG A 57 7.00 8.87 36.91
CA ARG A 57 6.42 8.14 38.03
C ARG A 57 5.45 7.10 37.54
N GLU A 58 5.58 5.91 38.10
CA GLU A 58 4.68 4.80 37.85
C GLU A 58 3.85 4.56 39.11
N SER A 59 2.53 4.50 38.97
CA SER A 59 1.61 4.26 40.08
C SER A 59 0.52 3.29 39.64
N GLY A 60 0.63 2.04 40.10
CA GLY A 60 -0.24 0.97 39.61
C GLY A 60 -0.08 0.79 38.09
N GLU A 61 -1.18 0.91 37.34
CA GLU A 61 -1.17 0.81 35.88
C GLU A 61 -0.95 2.13 35.15
N ALA A 62 -0.83 3.24 35.89
CA ALA A 62 -0.64 4.57 35.33
C ALA A 62 0.83 4.97 35.27
N LEU A 63 1.27 5.46 34.11
CA LEU A 63 2.55 6.13 33.94
C LEU A 63 2.31 7.62 33.78
N ARG A 64 2.95 8.40 34.65
CA ARG A 64 2.94 9.85 34.61
C ARG A 64 4.32 10.37 34.23
N ILE A 65 4.35 11.21 33.20
CA ILE A 65 5.56 11.88 32.72
C ILE A 65 5.37 13.38 32.84
N THR A 66 6.29 14.03 33.54
CA THR A 66 6.33 15.49 33.64
C THR A 66 7.43 16.03 32.74
N PHE A 67 7.16 17.17 32.12
CA PHE A 67 8.06 17.83 31.21
C PHE A 67 8.37 19.26 31.63
N THR A 68 9.53 19.74 31.21
CA THR A 68 9.84 21.17 31.13
C THR A 68 9.90 21.58 29.67
N MET A 69 9.20 22.66 29.32
CA MET A 69 9.27 23.25 27.98
C MET A 69 10.63 23.90 27.77
N LEU A 70 11.29 23.52 26.68
CA LEU A 70 12.51 24.14 26.20
C LEU A 70 12.18 25.22 25.17
N GLU A 71 11.30 24.90 24.23
CA GLU A 71 10.84 25.81 23.15
C GLU A 71 9.41 25.45 22.76
N ALA A 72 8.57 26.45 22.54
CA ALA A 72 7.25 26.27 21.94
C ALA A 72 7.36 26.48 20.44
N LEU A 73 7.31 25.39 19.65
CA LEU A 73 7.35 25.50 18.18
C LEU A 73 6.01 26.00 17.65
N ARG A 74 4.91 25.46 18.17
CA ARG A 74 3.55 25.93 17.89
C ARG A 74 2.67 25.92 19.13
N GLY A 75 1.93 27.02 19.31
CA GLY A 75 0.97 27.17 20.39
C GLY A 75 1.66 27.32 21.75
N ASN A 76 0.89 27.71 22.77
CA ASN A 76 1.38 27.79 24.14
C ASN A 76 0.47 26.95 25.03
N PRO A 77 1.02 26.02 25.82
CA PRO A 77 0.21 25.24 26.74
C PRO A 77 -0.34 26.15 27.85
N THR A 78 -1.61 25.98 28.20
CA THR A 78 -2.28 26.63 29.33
C THR A 78 -2.41 25.70 30.55
N VAL A 79 -2.14 24.40 30.35
CA VAL A 79 -2.17 23.36 31.39
C VAL A 79 -0.75 22.95 31.81
N ALA A 80 -0.66 22.21 32.91
CA ALA A 80 0.60 21.60 33.32
C ALA A 80 1.14 20.67 32.22
N LEU A 81 2.46 20.71 32.00
CA LEU A 81 3.13 19.84 31.03
C LEU A 81 3.35 18.45 31.64
N GLU A 82 2.24 17.75 31.80
CA GLU A 82 2.17 16.42 32.37
C GLU A 82 1.32 15.53 31.47
N LEU A 83 1.83 14.34 31.17
CA LEU A 83 1.10 13.30 30.45
C LEU A 83 0.86 12.13 31.39
N GLU A 84 -0.38 11.68 31.44
CA GLU A 84 -0.78 10.45 32.12
C GLU A 84 -1.29 9.44 31.10
N GLU A 85 -0.68 8.25 31.10
CA GLU A 85 -1.03 7.14 30.22
C GLU A 85 -1.32 5.89 31.06
N LEU A 86 -2.49 5.28 30.85
CA LEU A 86 -2.90 4.03 31.48
C LEU A 86 -2.40 2.84 30.64
N GLY A 87 -1.91 1.79 31.29
CA GLY A 87 -1.44 0.58 30.62
C GLY A 87 -0.11 0.77 29.88
N ALA A 88 0.82 1.52 30.48
CA ALA A 88 2.08 1.95 29.85
C ALA A 88 3.08 0.84 29.48
N HIS A 89 2.76 -0.42 29.80
CA HIS A 89 3.57 -1.60 29.46
C HIS A 89 3.13 -2.29 28.16
N HIS A 90 2.11 -1.79 27.46
CA HIS A 90 1.65 -2.37 26.20
C HIS A 90 2.37 -1.77 24.98
N CYS A 91 2.60 -2.61 23.97
CA CYS A 91 3.12 -2.18 22.68
C CYS A 91 2.23 -1.08 22.08
N GLY A 92 2.78 0.12 21.87
CA GLY A 92 2.05 1.26 21.31
C GLY A 92 1.77 2.39 22.31
N ALA A 93 2.04 2.19 23.60
CA ALA A 93 2.01 3.26 24.59
C ALA A 93 3.01 4.37 24.22
N ALA A 94 2.59 5.62 24.33
CA ALA A 94 3.35 6.77 23.86
C ALA A 94 4.53 7.13 24.76
N CYS A 95 4.36 6.92 26.06
CA CYS A 95 5.34 7.25 27.08
C CYS A 95 6.28 6.08 27.42
N HIS A 96 6.11 4.94 26.74
CA HIS A 96 6.93 3.76 26.99
C HIS A 96 8.39 4.02 26.60
N GLY A 97 9.32 3.73 27.51
CA GLY A 97 10.76 3.90 27.29
C GLY A 97 11.27 5.33 27.40
N LEU A 98 10.45 6.30 27.84
CA LEU A 98 10.96 7.65 28.11
C LEU A 98 11.81 7.69 29.39
N GLU A 99 12.99 8.30 29.29
CA GLU A 99 13.91 8.47 30.42
C GLU A 99 13.97 9.93 30.86
N VAL A 100 14.12 10.16 32.17
CA VAL A 100 14.37 11.50 32.72
C VAL A 100 15.64 12.09 32.09
N GLY A 101 15.55 13.35 31.65
CA GLY A 101 16.60 14.05 30.93
C GLY A 101 16.48 13.95 29.40
N SER A 102 15.68 13.01 28.87
CA SER A 102 15.44 12.89 27.43
C SER A 102 14.79 14.16 26.88
N ARG A 103 15.26 14.60 25.71
CA ARG A 103 14.68 15.73 24.99
C ARG A 103 13.85 15.24 23.81
N MET A 104 12.65 15.78 23.71
CA MET A 104 11.61 15.28 22.81
C MET A 104 10.92 16.42 22.08
N ILE A 105 10.44 16.14 20.87
CA ILE A 105 9.38 16.90 20.22
C ILE A 105 8.06 16.23 20.59
N LEU A 106 7.18 16.98 21.24
CA LEU A 106 5.86 16.56 21.68
C LEU A 106 4.77 17.17 20.81
N PHE A 107 3.98 16.32 20.18
CA PHE A 107 2.73 16.69 19.50
C PHE A 107 1.56 16.46 20.45
N ALA A 108 0.93 17.53 20.90
CA ALA A 108 -0.13 17.46 21.91
C ALA A 108 -1.36 18.31 21.59
N THR A 109 -2.44 18.01 22.30
CA THR A 109 -3.63 18.84 22.42
C THR A 109 -3.98 18.98 23.88
N GLU A 110 -4.68 20.06 24.22
CA GLU A 110 -5.33 20.20 25.53
C GLU A 110 -6.76 19.69 25.41
N ARG A 111 -7.16 18.87 26.37
CA ARG A 111 -8.53 18.36 26.47
C ARG A 111 -8.85 18.12 27.94
N ASP A 112 -10.00 18.62 28.39
CA ASP A 112 -10.49 18.45 29.75
C ASP A 112 -9.47 18.90 30.82
N GLY A 113 -8.77 20.01 30.56
CA GLY A 113 -7.75 20.56 31.46
C GLY A 113 -6.44 19.76 31.52
N GLN A 114 -6.23 18.81 30.61
CA GLN A 114 -5.07 17.94 30.58
C GLN A 114 -4.38 17.95 29.22
N LEU A 115 -3.06 17.73 29.23
CA LEU A 115 -2.28 17.52 28.03
C LEU A 115 -2.49 16.09 27.52
N ARG A 116 -2.72 15.94 26.21
CA ARG A 116 -2.92 14.63 25.56
C ARG A 116 -2.04 14.52 24.32
N VAL A 117 -1.31 13.41 24.20
CA VAL A 117 -0.49 13.12 23.02
C VAL A 117 -1.36 12.90 21.79
N ARG A 118 -0.95 13.45 20.65
CA ARG A 118 -1.57 13.21 19.34
C ARG A 118 -0.73 12.22 18.56
N GLY A 119 -1.36 11.14 18.06
CA GLY A 119 -0.68 10.13 17.23
C GLY A 119 -0.09 8.95 18.00
N GLY A 120 -0.48 8.74 19.27
CA GLY A 120 0.05 7.65 20.10
C GLY A 120 1.55 7.77 20.27
N SER A 121 2.28 6.64 20.17
CA SER A 121 3.75 6.62 20.24
C SER A 121 4.48 7.45 19.19
N ARG A 122 3.82 7.85 18.10
CA ARG A 122 4.42 8.76 17.10
C ARG A 122 4.33 10.23 17.51
N GLY A 123 3.52 10.55 18.52
CA GLY A 123 3.35 11.90 19.04
C GLY A 123 4.51 12.39 19.92
N LEU A 124 5.47 11.52 20.19
CA LEU A 124 6.70 11.81 20.92
C LEU A 124 7.88 11.38 20.04
N LEU A 125 8.75 12.33 19.69
CA LEU A 125 9.94 12.05 18.89
C LEU A 125 11.19 12.48 19.64
N HIS A 126 12.21 11.63 19.72
CA HIS A 126 13.50 12.05 20.27
C HIS A 126 14.10 13.19 19.44
N GLU A 127 14.69 14.16 20.13
CA GLU A 127 15.39 15.27 19.51
C GLU A 127 16.58 14.78 18.66
N SER A 128 16.72 15.38 17.48
CA SER A 128 17.95 15.42 16.69
C SER A 128 18.01 16.76 15.97
N ASP A 129 19.21 17.21 15.59
CA ASP A 129 19.39 18.49 14.88
C ASP A 129 18.54 18.53 13.59
N GLU A 130 18.50 17.42 12.86
CA GLU A 130 17.74 17.29 11.61
C GLU A 130 16.23 17.32 11.86
N ARG A 131 15.73 16.64 12.90
CA ARG A 131 14.30 16.68 13.26
C ARG A 131 13.88 18.06 13.72
N MET A 132 14.69 18.73 14.54
CA MET A 132 14.39 20.08 15.02
C MET A 132 14.37 21.09 13.88
N ALA A 133 15.36 21.03 12.97
CA ALA A 133 15.38 21.87 11.77
C ALA A 133 14.14 21.64 10.88
N LEU A 134 13.78 20.38 10.66
CA LEU A 134 12.57 20.03 9.92
C LEU A 134 11.31 20.55 10.63
N MET A 135 11.19 20.41 11.95
CA MET A 135 9.98 20.82 12.67
C MET A 135 9.79 22.34 12.66
N ARG A 136 10.86 23.11 12.88
CA ARG A 136 10.80 24.57 12.78
C ARG A 136 10.32 25.00 11.40
N THR A 137 10.86 24.37 10.35
CA THR A 137 10.45 24.66 8.96
C THR A 137 8.99 24.25 8.71
N LEU A 138 8.58 23.05 9.13
CA LEU A 138 7.21 22.54 8.94
C LEU A 138 6.16 23.39 9.65
N VAL A 139 6.49 23.88 10.85
CA VAL A 139 5.57 24.66 11.65
C VAL A 139 5.40 26.07 11.08
N ALA A 140 6.48 26.64 10.54
CA ALA A 140 6.50 27.97 9.95
C ALA A 140 5.91 28.04 8.53
N GLU A 141 5.72 26.89 7.85
CA GLU A 141 5.35 26.85 6.43
C GLU A 141 3.85 26.54 6.21
N PRO A 142 3.01 27.57 5.93
CA PRO A 142 1.59 27.37 5.63
C PRO A 142 1.33 26.99 4.16
N GLU A 143 2.26 27.26 3.25
CA GLU A 143 2.02 27.16 1.80
C GLU A 143 2.09 25.69 1.30
N PRO A 144 1.04 25.16 0.64
CA PRO A 144 1.03 23.80 0.13
C PRO A 144 2.19 23.47 -0.84
N ALA A 145 2.56 24.42 -1.70
CA ALA A 145 3.64 24.21 -2.67
C ALA A 145 5.02 24.15 -1.99
N ALA A 146 5.22 24.90 -0.91
CA ALA A 146 6.44 24.84 -0.12
C ALA A 146 6.49 23.55 0.72
N MET A 147 5.35 23.10 1.23
CA MET A 147 5.23 21.80 1.90
C MET A 147 5.64 20.64 0.98
N ILE A 148 5.21 20.62 -0.29
CA ILE A 148 5.64 19.59 -1.25
C ILE A 148 7.17 19.59 -1.39
N ARG A 149 7.80 20.75 -1.61
CA ARG A 149 9.26 20.87 -1.71
C ARG A 149 9.97 20.37 -0.45
N LEU A 150 9.45 20.73 0.71
CA LEU A 150 10.00 20.34 2.01
C LEU A 150 9.93 18.82 2.21
N VAL A 151 8.78 18.21 1.94
CA VAL A 151 8.59 16.75 2.06
C VAL A 151 9.43 15.99 1.04
N THR A 152 9.50 16.47 -0.22
CA THR A 152 10.36 15.87 -1.24
C THR A 152 11.85 15.99 -0.86
N GLY A 153 12.28 17.13 -0.30
CA GLY A 153 13.64 17.29 0.20
C GLY A 153 13.97 16.32 1.34
N ALA A 154 13.00 16.07 2.22
CA ALA A 154 13.13 15.15 3.34
C ALA A 154 13.27 13.67 2.94
N LEU A 155 13.00 13.30 1.67
CA LEU A 155 13.25 11.94 1.16
C LEU A 155 14.73 11.54 1.24
N ASN A 156 15.62 12.51 1.17
CA ASN A 156 17.08 12.32 1.23
C ASN A 156 17.66 12.51 2.65
N SER A 157 16.79 12.58 3.66
CA SER A 157 17.21 12.74 5.05
C SER A 157 18.08 11.57 5.52
N LYS A 158 19.08 11.85 6.37
CA LYS A 158 19.90 10.81 7.00
C LYS A 158 19.15 10.12 8.13
N ASP A 159 18.21 10.84 8.75
CA ASP A 159 17.26 10.27 9.70
C ASP A 159 16.22 9.40 8.96
N SER A 160 16.36 8.08 9.11
CA SER A 160 15.47 7.12 8.45
C SER A 160 14.00 7.37 8.75
N ARG A 161 13.68 7.82 9.97
CA ARG A 161 12.31 8.11 10.38
C ARG A 161 11.71 9.28 9.60
N ILE A 162 12.49 10.34 9.38
CA ILE A 162 12.08 11.48 8.56
C ILE A 162 11.82 11.02 7.12
N ALA A 163 12.75 10.26 6.55
CA ALA A 163 12.66 9.85 5.16
C ALA A 163 11.50 8.86 4.91
N GLU A 164 11.22 7.96 5.86
CA GLU A 164 10.05 7.09 5.84
C GLU A 164 8.73 7.87 5.93
N ASP A 165 8.63 8.78 6.90
CA ASP A 165 7.42 9.57 7.07
C ASP A 165 7.21 10.55 5.91
N ALA A 166 8.29 11.00 5.25
CA ALA A 166 8.23 11.81 4.04
C ALA A 166 7.65 11.01 2.85
N ALA A 167 8.13 9.78 2.64
CA ALA A 167 7.60 8.88 1.60
C ALA A 167 6.10 8.61 1.77
N LEU A 168 5.64 8.41 3.01
CA LEU A 168 4.21 8.22 3.32
C LEU A 168 3.40 9.51 3.22
N ALA A 169 3.95 10.63 3.70
CA ALA A 169 3.24 11.91 3.72
C ALA A 169 3.00 12.45 2.32
N LEU A 170 4.00 12.32 1.42
CA LEU A 170 3.98 12.89 0.08
C LEU A 170 2.72 12.47 -0.69
N ALA A 171 2.37 11.18 -0.64
CA ALA A 171 1.18 10.62 -1.29
C ALA A 171 -0.14 11.26 -0.84
N THR A 172 -0.17 11.89 0.34
CA THR A 172 -1.37 12.49 0.94
C THR A 172 -1.43 14.01 0.79
N LEU A 173 -0.38 14.65 0.24
CA LEU A 173 -0.34 16.11 0.15
C LEU A 173 -1.34 16.64 -0.89
N PRO A 174 -2.09 17.71 -0.58
CA PRO A 174 -2.97 18.36 -1.55
C PRO A 174 -2.15 19.09 -2.61
N GLY A 175 -2.60 19.03 -3.87
CA GLY A 175 -1.94 19.72 -4.99
C GLY A 175 -0.64 19.08 -5.47
N LEU A 176 -0.38 17.82 -5.07
CA LEU A 176 0.80 17.06 -5.49
C LEU A 176 0.91 16.97 -7.02
N GLU A 177 -0.22 16.95 -7.72
CA GLU A 177 -0.33 16.92 -9.18
C GLU A 177 0.34 18.15 -9.85
N ARG A 178 0.53 19.24 -9.09
CA ARG A 178 1.18 20.49 -9.52
C ARG A 178 2.65 20.57 -9.09
N MET A 179 3.24 19.43 -8.70
CA MET A 179 4.66 19.34 -8.34
C MET A 179 5.54 19.82 -9.50
N LYS A 180 6.53 20.66 -9.17
CA LYS A 180 7.52 21.18 -10.13
C LYS A 180 8.42 20.05 -10.65
N ASP A 181 8.97 20.24 -11.84
CA ASP A 181 9.78 19.21 -12.51
C ASP A 181 11.01 18.79 -11.69
N ASP A 182 11.68 19.72 -11.01
CA ASP A 182 12.81 19.40 -10.13
C ASP A 182 12.42 18.48 -8.97
N ASP A 183 11.27 18.73 -8.36
CA ASP A 183 10.76 17.91 -7.25
C ASP A 183 10.27 16.54 -7.76
N ARG A 184 9.70 16.51 -8.97
CA ARG A 184 9.29 15.27 -9.64
C ARG A 184 10.49 14.38 -9.94
N ALA A 185 11.56 14.94 -10.50
CA ALA A 185 12.79 14.22 -10.77
C ALA A 185 13.39 13.64 -9.48
N ARG A 186 13.32 14.36 -8.36
CA ARG A 186 13.75 13.85 -7.04
C ARG A 186 12.88 12.70 -6.56
N LEU A 187 11.56 12.76 -6.72
CA LEU A 187 10.65 11.67 -6.38
C LEU A 187 10.96 10.42 -7.22
N GLU A 188 11.12 10.56 -8.53
CA GLU A 188 11.43 9.43 -9.43
C GLU A 188 12.78 8.79 -9.09
N LEU A 189 13.81 9.61 -8.82
CA LEU A 189 15.11 9.11 -8.35
C LEU A 189 15.00 8.37 -7.01
N ALA A 190 14.18 8.86 -6.08
CA ALA A 190 13.93 8.18 -4.83
C ALA A 190 13.24 6.83 -5.05
N VAL A 191 12.23 6.75 -5.93
CA VAL A 191 11.58 5.48 -6.30
C VAL A 191 12.60 4.48 -6.83
N GLU A 192 13.45 4.88 -7.77
CA GLU A 192 14.46 3.98 -8.34
C GLU A 192 15.48 3.50 -7.29
N THR A 193 15.90 4.39 -6.39
CA THR A 193 16.84 4.08 -5.32
C THR A 193 16.22 3.05 -4.35
N GLU A 194 15.00 3.29 -3.90
CA GLU A 194 14.29 2.40 -2.98
C GLU A 194 13.88 1.07 -3.65
N LEU A 195 13.62 1.10 -4.96
CA LEU A 195 13.34 -0.09 -5.77
C LEU A 195 14.57 -1.02 -5.82
N ARG A 196 15.78 -0.47 -5.93
CA ARG A 196 17.03 -1.23 -5.88
C ARG A 196 17.31 -1.75 -4.47
N ALA A 197 17.05 -0.93 -3.45
CA ALA A 197 17.24 -1.29 -2.05
C ALA A 197 16.18 -2.25 -1.48
N SER A 198 15.06 -2.49 -2.20
CA SER A 198 13.91 -3.26 -1.69
C SER A 198 13.41 -2.73 -0.34
N SER A 199 13.24 -1.42 -0.25
CA SER A 199 12.89 -0.72 0.98
C SER A 199 11.37 -0.56 1.14
N SER A 200 10.91 -0.61 2.39
CA SER A 200 9.51 -0.38 2.80
C SER A 200 8.95 0.97 2.34
N ARG A 201 9.81 1.97 2.08
CA ARG A 201 9.42 3.30 1.57
C ARG A 201 8.81 3.25 0.18
N LEU A 202 9.11 2.22 -0.61
CA LEU A 202 8.71 2.12 -2.01
C LEU A 202 7.20 2.23 -2.21
N PHE A 203 6.39 1.71 -1.29
CA PHE A 203 4.93 1.81 -1.39
C PHE A 203 4.43 3.26 -1.35
N GLY A 204 4.88 4.05 -0.37
CA GLY A 204 4.52 5.46 -0.25
C GLY A 204 4.98 6.27 -1.46
N LEU A 205 6.20 6.02 -1.93
CA LEU A 205 6.78 6.70 -3.09
C LEU A 205 6.06 6.36 -4.40
N LEU A 206 5.69 5.08 -4.61
CA LEU A 206 4.91 4.68 -5.79
C LEU A 206 3.52 5.30 -5.75
N THR A 207 2.86 5.32 -4.59
CA THR A 207 1.55 5.95 -4.42
C THR A 207 1.62 7.46 -4.67
N ALA A 208 2.68 8.14 -4.25
CA ALA A 208 2.91 9.54 -4.61
C ALA A 208 3.14 9.70 -6.13
N SER A 209 3.91 8.78 -6.73
CA SER A 209 4.23 8.81 -8.16
C SER A 209 3.02 8.57 -9.05
N THR A 210 2.00 7.82 -8.63
CA THR A 210 0.78 7.64 -9.45
C THR A 210 0.04 8.96 -9.71
N ARG A 211 0.14 9.92 -8.78
CA ARG A 211 -0.50 11.24 -8.89
C ARG A 211 0.30 12.23 -9.73
N VAL A 212 1.63 12.09 -9.80
CA VAL A 212 2.52 13.05 -10.47
C VAL A 212 3.00 12.54 -11.84
N SER A 213 3.37 11.27 -11.91
CA SER A 213 3.93 10.60 -13.09
C SER A 213 3.30 9.20 -13.25
N PRO A 214 1.99 9.09 -13.56
CA PRO A 214 1.27 7.82 -13.58
C PRO A 214 1.92 6.77 -14.49
N THR A 215 2.46 7.18 -15.65
CA THR A 215 3.17 6.27 -16.57
C THR A 215 4.46 5.72 -15.97
N PHE A 216 5.24 6.54 -15.26
CA PHE A 216 6.46 6.09 -14.57
C PHE A 216 6.11 5.11 -13.43
N ALA A 217 5.09 5.44 -12.65
CA ALA A 217 4.61 4.59 -11.57
C ALA A 217 4.11 3.24 -12.10
N ALA A 218 3.34 3.25 -13.20
CA ALA A 218 2.85 2.04 -13.86
C ALA A 218 3.98 1.16 -14.38
N LYS A 219 4.97 1.73 -15.10
CA LYS A 219 6.15 0.98 -15.59
C LYS A 219 6.92 0.35 -14.44
N THR A 220 7.15 1.11 -13.36
CA THR A 220 7.83 0.61 -12.17
C THR A 220 7.04 -0.52 -11.50
N ALA A 221 5.74 -0.35 -11.31
CA ALA A 221 4.90 -1.39 -10.72
C ALA A 221 4.79 -2.64 -11.61
N TRP A 222 4.75 -2.50 -12.94
CA TRP A 222 4.83 -3.63 -13.86
C TRP A 222 6.13 -4.41 -13.71
N SER A 223 7.27 -3.72 -13.59
CA SER A 223 8.57 -4.38 -13.34
C SER A 223 8.59 -5.18 -12.03
N LEU A 224 7.94 -4.68 -10.98
CA LEU A 224 7.79 -5.38 -9.70
C LEU A 224 6.90 -6.62 -9.84
N TRP A 225 5.78 -6.49 -10.55
CA TRP A 225 4.78 -7.55 -10.73
C TRP A 225 5.30 -8.71 -11.60
N LEU A 226 5.98 -8.37 -12.68
CA LEU A 226 6.46 -9.35 -13.65
C LEU A 226 7.71 -10.09 -13.16
N GLU A 227 8.55 -9.48 -12.33
CA GLU A 227 9.75 -10.10 -11.77
C GLU A 227 9.41 -11.14 -10.68
N PRO A 228 9.66 -12.45 -10.89
CA PRO A 228 9.37 -13.48 -9.88
C PRO A 228 10.16 -13.30 -8.58
N ARG A 229 11.41 -12.80 -8.65
CA ARG A 229 12.26 -12.60 -7.46
C ARG A 229 11.74 -11.50 -6.53
N ARG A 230 10.81 -10.68 -6.99
CA ARG A 230 10.20 -9.57 -6.24
C ARG A 230 8.82 -9.92 -5.68
N ALA A 231 8.54 -11.21 -5.45
CA ALA A 231 7.28 -11.70 -4.88
C ALA A 231 6.76 -10.92 -3.64
N PRO A 232 7.60 -10.49 -2.67
CA PRO A 232 7.14 -9.68 -1.54
C PRO A 232 6.46 -8.35 -1.95
N TRP A 233 6.80 -7.82 -3.13
CA TRP A 233 6.30 -6.55 -3.66
C TRP A 233 5.09 -6.71 -4.58
N HIS A 234 4.65 -7.94 -4.87
CA HIS A 234 3.54 -8.18 -5.80
C HIS A 234 2.22 -7.59 -5.30
N SER A 235 1.99 -7.61 -3.99
CA SER A 235 0.80 -6.98 -3.38
C SER A 235 0.81 -5.45 -3.56
N VAL A 236 1.97 -4.81 -3.37
CA VAL A 236 2.18 -3.38 -3.61
C VAL A 236 1.99 -3.05 -5.08
N ALA A 237 2.65 -3.79 -5.97
CA ALA A 237 2.55 -3.59 -7.41
C ALA A 237 1.10 -3.74 -7.91
N LYS A 238 0.40 -4.75 -7.41
CA LYS A 238 -1.02 -4.97 -7.72
C LYS A 238 -1.88 -3.79 -7.25
N CYS A 239 -1.73 -3.34 -6.00
CA CYS A 239 -2.47 -2.19 -5.47
C CYS A 239 -2.24 -0.95 -6.35
N VAL A 240 -0.98 -0.66 -6.70
CA VAL A 240 -0.64 0.47 -7.58
C VAL A 240 -1.28 0.35 -8.96
N LEU A 241 -1.12 -0.79 -9.64
CA LEU A 241 -1.61 -0.99 -11.01
C LEU A 241 -3.15 -1.05 -11.12
N VAL A 242 -3.82 -1.55 -10.07
CA VAL A 242 -5.27 -1.81 -10.08
C VAL A 242 -6.07 -0.68 -9.46
N GLU A 243 -5.57 -0.08 -8.37
CA GLU A 243 -6.33 0.87 -7.54
C GLU A 243 -5.86 2.31 -7.73
N ASP A 244 -4.56 2.55 -7.86
CA ASP A 244 -3.99 3.90 -7.76
C ASP A 244 -3.61 4.53 -9.12
N VAL A 245 -3.36 3.73 -10.17
CA VAL A 245 -3.08 4.21 -11.55
C VAL A 245 -4.34 4.13 -12.42
N PRO A 246 -4.61 5.13 -13.30
CA PRO A 246 -5.69 5.03 -14.27
C PRO A 246 -5.55 3.78 -15.16
N ALA A 247 -6.64 3.02 -15.33
CA ALA A 247 -6.60 1.72 -15.99
C ALA A 247 -6.03 1.77 -17.43
N GLN A 248 -6.30 2.85 -18.17
CA GLN A 248 -5.70 3.11 -19.48
C GLN A 248 -4.16 3.16 -19.40
N VAL A 249 -3.61 3.91 -18.45
CA VAL A 249 -2.15 4.03 -18.25
C VAL A 249 -1.56 2.68 -17.83
N THR A 250 -2.26 1.92 -16.98
CA THR A 250 -1.87 0.55 -16.62
C THR A 250 -1.77 -0.33 -17.87
N THR A 251 -2.75 -0.29 -18.77
CA THR A 251 -2.74 -1.10 -20.01
C THR A 251 -1.68 -0.67 -21.02
N GLU A 252 -1.43 0.63 -21.17
CA GLU A 252 -0.49 1.17 -22.16
C GLU A 252 0.98 1.07 -21.71
N SER A 253 1.23 0.93 -20.41
CA SER A 253 2.59 0.95 -19.85
C SER A 253 3.34 -0.38 -19.91
N VAL A 254 2.72 -1.43 -20.46
CA VAL A 254 3.30 -2.78 -20.56
C VAL A 254 3.24 -3.25 -22.01
N ASP A 255 4.39 -3.71 -22.51
CA ASP A 255 4.47 -4.30 -23.84
C ASP A 255 4.17 -5.81 -23.77
N PHE A 256 2.90 -6.16 -23.97
CA PHE A 256 2.45 -7.55 -23.91
C PHE A 256 3.07 -8.46 -24.98
N ALA A 257 3.53 -7.89 -26.10
CA ALA A 257 4.10 -8.68 -27.19
C ALA A 257 5.49 -9.21 -26.83
N SER A 258 6.23 -8.52 -25.96
CA SER A 258 7.55 -8.95 -25.49
C SER A 258 7.52 -9.82 -24.23
N LEU A 259 6.37 -9.97 -23.57
CA LEU A 259 6.25 -10.84 -22.40
C LEU A 259 6.35 -12.31 -22.77
N ASP A 260 7.05 -13.08 -21.93
CA ASP A 260 7.02 -14.55 -21.98
C ASP A 260 5.67 -15.11 -21.51
N VAL A 261 5.52 -16.45 -21.54
CA VAL A 261 4.26 -17.12 -21.17
C VAL A 261 3.85 -16.77 -19.73
N GLU A 262 4.80 -16.74 -18.79
CA GLU A 262 4.50 -16.47 -17.38
C GLU A 262 4.12 -15.00 -17.16
N GLY A 263 4.78 -14.05 -17.82
CA GLY A 263 4.43 -12.64 -17.80
C GLY A 263 3.04 -12.38 -18.36
N ARG A 264 2.67 -13.04 -19.48
CA ARG A 264 1.31 -12.97 -20.03
C ARG A 264 0.27 -13.60 -19.09
N ARG A 265 0.60 -14.72 -18.44
CA ARG A 265 -0.27 -15.35 -17.43
C ARG A 265 -0.51 -14.42 -16.24
N ARG A 266 0.55 -13.86 -15.65
CA ARG A 266 0.48 -12.90 -14.54
C ARG A 266 -0.27 -11.63 -14.90
N THR A 267 -0.12 -11.17 -16.13
CA THR A 267 -0.91 -10.06 -16.66
C THR A 267 -2.40 -10.40 -16.59
N ALA A 268 -2.82 -11.53 -17.16
CA ALA A 268 -4.23 -11.94 -17.12
C ALA A 268 -4.76 -12.03 -15.68
N MET A 269 -3.96 -12.57 -14.74
CA MET A 269 -4.30 -12.62 -13.32
C MET A 269 -4.49 -11.22 -12.69
N LEU A 270 -3.66 -10.24 -13.06
CA LEU A 270 -3.78 -8.87 -12.54
C LEU A 270 -5.13 -8.24 -12.94
N PHE A 271 -5.52 -8.41 -14.20
CA PHE A 271 -6.76 -7.84 -14.75
C PHE A 271 -8.04 -8.48 -14.20
N GLN A 272 -7.95 -9.61 -13.48
CA GLN A 272 -9.08 -10.12 -12.67
C GLN A 272 -9.50 -9.13 -11.57
N GLY A 273 -8.57 -8.30 -11.08
CA GLY A 273 -8.82 -7.31 -10.04
C GLY A 273 -9.28 -5.93 -10.55
N ILE A 274 -9.13 -5.63 -11.84
CA ILE A 274 -9.42 -4.31 -12.41
C ILE A 274 -10.91 -4.22 -12.75
N ARG A 275 -11.63 -3.31 -12.07
CA ARG A 275 -13.05 -3.02 -12.37
C ARG A 275 -13.22 -2.60 -13.83
N SER A 276 -14.35 -2.98 -14.43
CA SER A 276 -14.60 -2.94 -15.88
C SER A 276 -14.12 -1.66 -16.57
N ASP A 277 -13.08 -1.79 -17.39
CA ASP A 277 -12.58 -0.79 -18.31
C ASP A 277 -12.53 -1.39 -19.72
N THR A 278 -12.76 -0.56 -20.74
CA THR A 278 -12.79 -0.98 -22.14
C THR A 278 -11.41 -1.48 -22.61
N HIS A 279 -10.34 -0.84 -22.15
CA HIS A 279 -8.95 -1.15 -22.52
C HIS A 279 -8.50 -2.51 -21.98
N GLY A 280 -8.71 -2.78 -20.69
CA GLY A 280 -8.43 -4.10 -20.11
C GLY A 280 -9.29 -5.20 -20.73
N GLY A 281 -10.52 -4.90 -21.16
CA GLY A 281 -11.38 -5.86 -21.86
C GLY A 281 -10.80 -6.29 -23.22
N ALA A 282 -10.36 -5.33 -24.03
CA ALA A 282 -9.73 -5.60 -25.32
C ALA A 282 -8.44 -6.42 -25.17
N LEU A 283 -7.62 -6.08 -24.18
CA LEU A 283 -6.41 -6.83 -23.86
C LEU A 283 -6.71 -8.28 -23.45
N LEU A 284 -7.67 -8.47 -22.54
CA LEU A 284 -8.04 -9.81 -22.09
C LEU A 284 -8.58 -10.67 -23.23
N ARG A 285 -9.33 -10.11 -24.19
CA ARG A 285 -9.74 -10.83 -25.41
C ARG A 285 -8.56 -11.27 -26.27
N ARG A 286 -7.54 -10.40 -26.40
CA ARG A 286 -6.28 -10.75 -27.09
C ARG A 286 -5.58 -11.91 -26.38
N LEU A 287 -5.48 -11.88 -25.05
CA LEU A 287 -4.88 -12.96 -24.25
C LEU A 287 -5.73 -14.24 -24.22
N ALA A 288 -7.05 -14.13 -24.35
CA ALA A 288 -7.94 -15.29 -24.50
C ALA A 288 -7.73 -16.02 -25.84
N SER A 289 -7.11 -15.36 -26.82
CA SER A 289 -6.69 -15.98 -28.09
C SER A 289 -5.24 -16.50 -28.06
N ASP A 290 -4.55 -16.48 -26.91
CA ASP A 290 -3.15 -16.90 -26.80
C ASP A 290 -2.98 -18.40 -27.14
N VAL A 291 -1.82 -18.72 -27.70
CA VAL A 291 -1.42 -20.09 -28.06
C VAL A 291 -1.27 -20.96 -26.81
N ASP A 292 -0.83 -20.39 -25.69
CA ASP A 292 -0.65 -21.11 -24.44
C ASP A 292 -1.99 -21.28 -23.69
N PRO A 293 -2.40 -22.53 -23.35
CA PRO A 293 -3.67 -22.78 -22.71
C PRO A 293 -3.78 -22.22 -21.29
N ARG A 294 -2.66 -22.02 -20.58
CA ARG A 294 -2.67 -21.43 -19.22
C ARG A 294 -2.94 -19.93 -19.28
N VAL A 295 -2.32 -19.22 -20.22
CA VAL A 295 -2.58 -17.79 -20.44
C VAL A 295 -4.05 -17.59 -20.82
N ARG A 296 -4.55 -18.40 -21.76
CA ARG A 296 -5.95 -18.38 -22.18
C ARG A 296 -6.92 -18.62 -21.03
N ALA A 297 -6.64 -19.62 -20.18
CA ALA A 297 -7.49 -19.94 -19.03
C ALA A 297 -7.62 -18.76 -18.06
N GLU A 298 -6.51 -18.12 -17.71
CA GLU A 298 -6.51 -16.95 -16.81
C GLU A 298 -7.22 -15.75 -17.42
N ALA A 299 -7.04 -15.52 -18.72
CA ALA A 299 -7.67 -14.41 -19.44
C ALA A 299 -9.19 -14.59 -19.55
N VAL A 300 -9.65 -15.81 -19.84
CA VAL A 300 -11.08 -16.18 -19.85
C VAL A 300 -11.68 -16.02 -18.46
N ALA A 301 -11.01 -16.51 -17.41
CA ALA A 301 -11.47 -16.34 -16.04
C ALA A 301 -11.62 -14.84 -15.67
N ALA A 302 -10.66 -14.01 -16.09
CA ALA A 302 -10.73 -12.57 -15.91
C ALA A 302 -11.90 -11.92 -16.65
N LEU A 303 -12.15 -12.28 -17.91
CA LEU A 303 -13.30 -11.74 -18.68
C LEU A 303 -14.63 -12.05 -17.99
N LEU A 304 -14.79 -13.26 -17.48
CA LEU A 304 -16.02 -13.69 -16.82
C LEU A 304 -16.21 -13.04 -15.45
N LEU A 305 -15.14 -12.91 -14.66
CA LEU A 305 -15.19 -12.17 -13.38
C LEU A 305 -15.55 -10.70 -13.58
N ARG A 306 -15.30 -10.14 -14.77
CA ARG A 306 -15.70 -8.78 -15.15
C ARG A 306 -17.13 -8.69 -15.69
N GLY A 307 -17.87 -9.81 -15.71
CA GLY A 307 -19.25 -9.88 -16.19
C GLY A 307 -19.36 -9.92 -17.72
N THR A 308 -18.30 -10.28 -18.44
CA THR A 308 -18.41 -10.51 -19.90
C THR A 308 -19.30 -11.72 -20.14
N ASP A 309 -20.26 -11.58 -21.06
CA ASP A 309 -21.17 -12.67 -21.42
C ASP A 309 -20.38 -13.93 -21.87
N PRO A 310 -20.69 -15.12 -21.34
CA PRO A 310 -20.00 -16.35 -21.70
C PRO A 310 -20.04 -16.68 -23.21
N GLY A 311 -21.13 -16.33 -23.91
CA GLY A 311 -21.25 -16.52 -25.35
C GLY A 311 -20.29 -15.63 -26.14
N VAL A 312 -20.11 -14.39 -25.71
CA VAL A 312 -19.09 -13.48 -26.27
C VAL A 312 -17.68 -14.03 -26.04
N VAL A 313 -17.36 -14.46 -24.81
CA VAL A 313 -16.04 -15.04 -24.50
C VAL A 313 -15.77 -16.30 -25.34
N ALA A 314 -16.77 -17.18 -25.50
CA ALA A 314 -16.66 -18.38 -26.32
C ALA A 314 -16.38 -18.06 -27.80
N SER A 315 -17.03 -17.02 -28.34
CA SER A 315 -16.83 -16.58 -29.73
C SER A 315 -15.44 -15.98 -29.98
N ASP A 316 -14.86 -15.30 -28.98
CA ASP A 316 -13.52 -14.73 -29.05
C ASP A 316 -12.43 -15.82 -28.95
N THR A 317 -12.69 -16.90 -28.21
CA THR A 317 -11.80 -18.07 -28.13
C THR A 317 -11.97 -18.98 -29.34
N ARG A 318 -11.47 -18.58 -30.51
CA ARG A 318 -11.59 -19.30 -31.81
C ARG A 318 -11.10 -20.77 -31.84
N ARG A 319 -10.56 -21.31 -30.73
CA ARG A 319 -10.21 -22.73 -30.55
C ARG A 319 -11.15 -23.37 -29.52
N ALA A 320 -12.40 -23.55 -29.92
CA ALA A 320 -13.47 -24.17 -29.14
C ALA A 320 -13.27 -25.67 -28.80
N ALA A 321 -12.17 -26.30 -29.21
CA ALA A 321 -11.94 -27.73 -28.96
C ALA A 321 -11.39 -28.03 -27.54
N ASP A 322 -10.72 -27.07 -26.91
CA ASP A 322 -10.32 -27.15 -25.50
C ASP A 322 -11.32 -26.34 -24.68
N VAL A 323 -12.57 -26.81 -24.63
CA VAL A 323 -13.61 -26.21 -23.76
C VAL A 323 -13.12 -26.33 -22.33
N ILE A 324 -12.57 -25.23 -21.82
CA ILE A 324 -12.38 -25.06 -20.39
C ILE A 324 -13.79 -25.07 -19.78
N VAL A 325 -14.19 -26.21 -19.23
CA VAL A 325 -15.43 -26.29 -18.45
C VAL A 325 -15.15 -25.53 -17.18
N LEU A 326 -15.56 -24.26 -17.15
CA LEU A 326 -15.48 -23.46 -15.95
C LEU A 326 -16.55 -23.92 -15.00
N ARG A 327 -16.16 -24.59 -13.92
CA ARG A 327 -17.07 -24.90 -12.84
C ARG A 327 -17.04 -23.75 -11.85
N GLU A 328 -18.20 -23.18 -11.61
CA GLU A 328 -18.40 -22.25 -10.51
C GLU A 328 -18.20 -23.01 -9.19
N GLN A 329 -17.17 -22.63 -8.43
CA GLN A 329 -16.92 -23.13 -7.07
C GLN A 329 -16.96 -21.92 -6.12
N GLY A 330 -18.17 -21.48 -5.78
CA GLY A 330 -18.37 -20.22 -5.06
C GLY A 330 -17.99 -19.03 -5.95
N SER A 331 -17.25 -18.05 -5.41
CA SER A 331 -16.83 -16.83 -6.12
C SER A 331 -15.60 -17.00 -7.04
N ARG A 332 -15.29 -18.24 -7.47
CA ARG A 332 -14.11 -18.55 -8.31
C ARG A 332 -14.51 -19.48 -9.46
N TYR A 333 -14.04 -19.15 -10.66
CA TYR A 333 -14.13 -20.02 -11.83
C TYR A 333 -12.86 -20.85 -11.94
N GLY A 334 -12.98 -22.19 -11.95
CA GLY A 334 -11.86 -23.11 -12.13
C GLY A 334 -11.86 -23.72 -13.53
N ALA A 335 -10.73 -23.67 -14.23
CA ALA A 335 -10.58 -24.27 -15.55
C ALA A 335 -10.49 -25.81 -15.48
N ILE A 336 -11.49 -26.53 -15.99
CA ILE A 336 -11.44 -28.00 -16.11
C ILE A 336 -11.16 -28.37 -17.56
N ARG A 337 -10.12 -29.20 -17.76
CA ARG A 337 -9.82 -29.81 -19.05
C ARG A 337 -10.97 -30.77 -19.40
N PRO A 338 -11.60 -30.67 -20.59
CA PRO A 338 -12.66 -31.60 -20.95
C PRO A 338 -12.06 -33.00 -21.03
N LYS A 339 -12.66 -33.97 -20.34
CA LYS A 339 -12.28 -35.38 -20.49
C LYS A 339 -12.55 -35.75 -21.95
N THR A 340 -11.50 -35.99 -22.73
CA THR A 340 -11.62 -36.64 -24.03
C THR A 340 -12.28 -38.00 -23.80
N ARG A 341 -13.56 -38.13 -24.17
CA ARG A 341 -14.16 -39.44 -24.37
C ARG A 341 -13.38 -40.10 -25.52
N ARG A 342 -12.64 -41.16 -25.21
CA ARG A 342 -12.20 -42.12 -26.22
C ARG A 342 -13.37 -43.00 -26.59
#